data_AF-A0A1W5XXE5-F1
#
_entry.id   AF-A0A1W5XXE5-F1
#
_cell.length_a   1.000
_cell.length_b   1.000
_cell.length_c   1.000
_cell.angle_alpha   90.00
_cell.angle_beta   90.00
_cell.angle_gamma   90.00
#
_symmetry.space_group_name_H-M   'P 1'
#
loop_
_entity.id
_entity.type
_entity.pdbx_description
1 polymer ?
#
loop_
_entity_poly.entity_id
_entity_poly.type
_entity_poly.pdbx_seq_one_letter_code
_entity_poly.pdbx_strand_id
1 'polypeptide(L)' 'MRFISHKSFMPFVIYRILLGIFLFALVAAGVLAPHAGETAG' A
#
# COMPACT_ATOMS: atom_id res chain seq x y z
N MET A 1 16.71 -3.31 10.10
CA MET A 1 15.63 -4.31 9.88
C MET A 1 15.12 -4.85 11.22
N ARG A 2 14.52 -4.00 12.07
CA ARG A 2 14.16 -4.34 13.48
C ARG A 2 12.74 -4.90 13.66
N PHE A 3 12.04 -5.20 12.55
CA PHE A 3 10.67 -5.71 12.55
C PHE A 3 10.55 -7.20 12.12
N ILE A 4 11.67 -7.87 11.84
CA ILE A 4 11.71 -9.29 11.40
C ILE A 4 12.10 -10.22 12.58
N SER A 5 11.99 -9.78 13.83
CA SER A 5 12.38 -10.61 15.00
C SER A 5 11.21 -11.36 15.65
N HIS A 6 9.95 -11.01 15.38
CA HIS A 6 8.81 -11.86 15.74
C HIS A 6 8.31 -12.50 14.46
N LYS A 7 8.16 -13.83 14.45
CA LYS A 7 7.74 -14.67 13.31
C LYS A 7 6.27 -14.40 12.92
N SER A 8 5.96 -13.14 12.64
CA SER A 8 4.62 -12.61 12.41
C SER A 8 4.68 -11.78 11.14
N PHE A 9 3.89 -12.20 10.16
CA PHE A 9 3.64 -11.42 8.95
C PHE A 9 2.74 -10.21 9.23
N MET A 10 2.14 -10.09 10.43
CA MET A 10 1.23 -8.98 10.77
C MET A 10 1.77 -7.57 10.49
N PRO A 11 3.02 -7.17 10.83
CA PRO A 11 3.51 -5.83 10.48
C PRO A 11 3.46 -5.56 8.97
N PHE A 12 3.76 -6.57 8.15
CA PHE A 12 3.64 -6.46 6.70
C PHE A 12 2.18 -6.32 6.25
N VAL A 13 1.28 -7.12 6.85
CA VAL A 13 -0.16 -7.08 6.56
C VAL A 13 -0.76 -5.72 6.93
N ILE A 14 -0.47 -5.21 8.12
CA ILE A 14 -0.97 -3.90 8.59
C ILE A 14 -0.49 -2.79 7.65
N TYR A 15 0.80 -2.79 7.31
CA TYR A 15 1.34 -1.83 6.36
C TYR A 15 0.64 -1.89 5.00
N ARG A 16 0.40 -3.08 4.45
CA ARG A 16 -0.28 -3.26 3.16
C ARG A 16 -1.74 -2.81 3.20
N ILE A 17 -2.46 -3.09 4.28
CA ILE A 17 -3.85 -2.64 4.45
C ILE A 17 -3.89 -1.11 4.49
N LEU A 18 -3.05 -0.49 5.33
CA LEU A 18 -2.95 0.98 5.42
C LEU A 18 -2.57 1.58 4.07
N LEU A 19 -1.57 1.00 3.39
CA LEU A 19 -1.13 1.44 2.08
C LEU A 19 -2.25 1.32 1.04
N GLY A 20 -3.00 0.22 1.03
CA GLY A 20 -4.13 0.02 0.13
C GLY A 20 -5.22 1.07 0.35
N ILE A 21 -5.64 1.29 1.60
CA ILE A 21 -6.63 2.32 1.95
C ILE A 21 -6.15 3.70 1.53
N PHE A 22 -4.88 4.02 1.79
CA PHE A 22 -4.28 5.30 1.41
C PHE A 22 -4.33 5.52 -0.10
N LEU A 23 -3.95 4.52 -0.91
CA LEU A 23 -4.01 4.61 -2.36
C LEU A 23 -5.45 4.81 -2.87
N PHE A 24 -6.44 4.10 -2.31
CA PHE A 24 -7.85 4.31 -2.65
C PHE A 24 -8.33 5.72 -2.29
N ALA A 25 -7.92 6.25 -1.14
CA ALA A 25 -8.26 7.62 -0.75
C ALA A 25 -7.67 8.65 -1.72
N LEU A 26 -6.42 8.44 -2.18
CA LEU A 26 -5.78 9.31 -3.18
C LEU A 26 -6.49 9.28 -4.54
N VAL A 27 -6.95 8.11 -4.98
CA VAL A 27 -7.76 7.98 -6.19
C VAL A 27 -9.11 8.68 -6.03
N ALA A 28 -9.79 8.47 -4.89
CA ALA A 28 -11.07 9.12 -4.60
C ALA A 28 -10.95 10.65 -4.51
N ALA A 29 -9.82 11.17 -4.01
CA ALA A 29 -9.51 12.60 -3.98
C ALA A 29 -9.10 13.17 -5.35
N GLY A 30 -9.01 12.35 -6.40
CA GLY A 30 -8.58 12.76 -7.73
C GLY A 30 -7.09 13.04 -7.87
N VAL A 31 -6.28 12.67 -6.87
CA VAL A 31 -4.82 12.89 -6.86
C VAL A 31 -4.12 11.87 -7.76
N LEU A 32 -4.62 10.63 -7.81
CA LEU A 32 -4.07 9.56 -8.64
C LEU A 32 -5.09 9.09 -9.68
N ALA A 33 -4.63 8.89 -10.92
CA ALA A 33 -5.42 8.24 -11.95
C ALA A 33 -5.41 6.70 -11.72
N PRO A 34 -6.57 6.00 -11.79
CA PRO A 34 -6.68 4.57 -11.52
C PRO A 34 -5.77 3.68 -12.38
N HIS A 35 -5.48 4.13 -13.61
CA HIS A 35 -4.72 3.44 -14.65
C HIS A 35 -3.26 3.93 -14.76
N ALA A 36 -2.79 4.78 -13.84
CA ALA A 36 -1.43 5.35 -13.92
C ALA A 36 -0.30 4.31 -13.86
N GLY A 37 -0.58 3.06 -13.45
CA GLY A 37 0.41 1.98 -13.35
C GLY A 37 0.61 1.14 -14.60
N GLU A 38 -0.16 1.36 -15.68
CA GLU A 38 -0.16 0.46 -16.86
C GLU A 38 1.12 0.54 -17.71
N THR A 39 1.86 1.65 -17.65
CA THR A 39 3.06 1.89 -18.50
C THR A 39 4.39 1.51 -17.81
N ALA A 40 4.36 1.00 -16.58
CA ALA A 40 5.57 0.78 -15.77
C ALA A 40 6.22 -0.62 -15.94
N GLY A 41 5.82 -1.39 -16.95
CA GLY A 41 6.39 -2.71 -17.30
C GLY A 41 7.01 -2.72 -18.68
#